data_AF-A0A928WU59-F1
#
_entry.id   AF-A0A928WU59-F1
#
_cell.length_a   1.000
_cell.length_b   1.000
_cell.length_c   1.000
_cell.angle_alpha   90.00
_cell.angle_beta   90.00
_cell.angle_gamma   90.00
#
_symmetry.space_group_name_H-M   'P 1'
#
loop_
_entity.id
_entity.type
_entity.pdbx_description
1 polymer ?
#
loop_
_entity_poly.entity_id
_entity_poly.type
_entity_poly.pdbx_seq_one_letter_code
_entity_poly.pdbx_strand_id
1 'polypeptide(L)'
;MPKANRVPQPASSPDWSAFMISMLADSSYQRISTTAENQLSVSRVETFFSIQGGELAIAVQLWKLMVESVPASMQPVAGEAATWDAIAADNDMPISFDSSGLLVVNDEN
;
A
#
# COMPACT_ATOMS: atom_id res chain seq x y z
N MET A 1 13.77 29.49 -34.01
CA MET A 1 13.72 28.09 -33.52
C MET A 1 12.38 27.88 -32.84
N PRO A 2 11.50 27.01 -33.32
CA PRO A 2 10.25 26.76 -32.63
C PRO A 2 10.55 26.00 -31.33
N LYS A 3 10.07 26.53 -30.19
CA LYS A 3 10.12 25.86 -28.89
C LYS A 3 9.36 24.54 -29.04
N ALA A 4 10.03 23.41 -28.77
CA ALA A 4 9.34 22.15 -28.62
C ALA A 4 8.29 22.31 -27.51
N ASN A 5 7.02 22.17 -27.87
CA ASN A 5 5.95 22.02 -26.90
C ASN A 5 6.32 20.80 -26.05
N ARG A 6 6.61 21.03 -24.76
CA ARG A 6 6.73 19.92 -23.80
C ARG A 6 5.37 19.25 -23.77
N VAL A 7 5.28 18.09 -24.41
CA VAL A 7 4.15 17.18 -24.26
C VAL A 7 4.00 16.95 -22.76
N PRO A 8 2.81 17.10 -22.16
CA PRO A 8 2.59 16.71 -20.77
C PRO A 8 3.06 15.27 -20.61
N GLN A 9 4.08 15.07 -19.77
CA GLN A 9 4.50 13.74 -19.40
C GLN A 9 3.27 13.07 -18.76
N PRO A 10 2.86 11.86 -19.18
CA PRO A 10 1.78 11.16 -18.50
C PRO A 10 2.14 11.06 -17.01
N ALA A 11 1.13 11.19 -16.14
CA ALA A 11 1.29 10.90 -14.72
C ALA A 11 2.06 9.59 -14.59
N SER A 12 3.13 9.59 -13.80
CA SER A 12 4.01 8.43 -13.63
C SER A 12 3.15 7.21 -13.35
N SER A 13 3.37 6.13 -14.10
CA SER A 13 2.69 4.87 -13.82
C SER A 13 3.10 4.40 -12.42
N PRO A 14 2.17 3.84 -11.61
CA PRO A 14 2.48 3.39 -10.25
C PRO A 14 3.72 2.50 -10.18
N ASP A 15 4.66 2.81 -9.29
CA ASP A 15 5.87 2.01 -9.07
C ASP A 15 5.63 0.95 -7.98
N TRP A 16 4.93 -0.11 -8.38
CA TRP A 16 4.62 -1.25 -7.52
C TRP A 16 5.86 -1.90 -6.89
N SER A 17 6.98 -1.92 -7.61
CA SER A 17 8.21 -2.55 -7.14
C SER A 17 8.88 -1.71 -6.05
N ALA A 18 9.00 -0.40 -6.24
CA ALA A 18 9.54 0.50 -5.23
C ALA A 18 8.60 0.64 -4.02
N PHE A 19 7.29 0.64 -4.24
CA PHE A 19 6.28 0.56 -3.18
C PHE A 19 6.46 -0.69 -2.31
N MET A 20 6.53 -1.87 -2.94
CA MET A 20 6.73 -3.14 -2.22
C MET A 20 8.01 -3.12 -1.39
N ILE A 21 9.13 -2.69 -1.97
CA ILE A 21 10.42 -2.62 -1.25
C ILE A 21 10.31 -1.71 -0.04
N SER A 22 9.67 -0.55 -0.20
CA SER A 22 9.51 0.43 0.88
C SER A 22 8.60 -0.09 1.99
N MET A 23 7.47 -0.71 1.64
CA MET A 23 6.56 -1.34 2.60
C MET A 23 7.22 -2.48 3.36
N LEU A 24 7.96 -3.36 2.68
CA LEU A 24 8.66 -4.48 3.31
C LEU A 24 9.83 -4.01 4.20
N ALA A 25 10.41 -2.85 3.92
CA ALA A 25 11.44 -2.24 4.78
C ALA A 25 10.86 -1.52 6.00
N ASP A 26 9.57 -1.19 6.00
CA ASP A 26 8.94 -0.48 7.11
C ASP A 26 8.77 -1.40 8.34
N SER A 27 9.26 -0.93 9.47
CA SER A 27 9.25 -1.69 10.72
C SER A 27 7.84 -1.92 11.27
N SER A 28 6.89 -1.02 11.03
CA SER A 28 5.52 -1.16 11.53
C SER A 28 4.72 -2.17 10.71
N TYR A 29 4.91 -2.17 9.39
CA TYR A 29 4.40 -3.22 8.50
C TYR A 29 4.94 -4.60 8.93
N GLN A 30 6.25 -4.73 9.12
CA GLN A 30 6.88 -5.98 9.56
C GLN A 30 6.34 -6.47 10.91
N ARG A 31 6.14 -5.55 11.88
CA ARG A 31 5.53 -5.89 13.18
C ARG A 31 4.12 -6.45 13.01
N ILE A 32 3.31 -5.85 12.14
CA ILE A 32 1.92 -6.27 11.91
C ILE A 32 1.87 -7.59 11.16
N SER A 33 2.61 -7.74 10.07
CA SER A 33 2.63 -8.97 9.25
C SER A 33 3.11 -10.18 10.05
N THR A 34 4.11 -10.00 10.93
CA THR A 34 4.63 -11.07 11.80
C THR A 34 3.68 -11.45 12.95
N THR A 35 2.84 -10.51 13.40
CA THR A 35 1.89 -10.74 14.51
C THR A 35 0.53 -11.28 14.02
N ALA A 36 0.15 -10.99 12.78
CA ALA A 36 -1.14 -11.36 12.22
C ALA A 36 -1.41 -12.87 12.34
N GLU A 37 -2.54 -13.25 12.93
CA GLU A 37 -2.91 -14.67 13.04
C GLU A 37 -3.24 -15.27 11.66
N ASN A 38 -3.72 -14.45 10.73
CA ASN A 38 -4.05 -14.89 9.37
C ASN A 38 -2.85 -14.82 8.43
N GLN A 39 -1.92 -15.77 8.60
CA GLN A 39 -0.71 -15.89 7.78
C GLN A 39 -1.00 -16.08 6.28
N LEU A 40 -2.13 -16.69 5.92
CA LEU A 40 -2.54 -16.82 4.52
C LEU A 40 -2.87 -15.46 3.89
N SER A 41 -3.54 -14.57 4.63
CA SER A 41 -3.78 -13.20 4.17
C SER A 41 -2.47 -12.44 4.01
N VAL A 42 -1.53 -12.55 4.97
CA VAL A 42 -0.19 -11.94 4.88
C VAL A 42 0.50 -12.36 3.58
N SER A 43 0.65 -13.67 3.34
CA SER A 43 1.33 -14.17 2.13
C SER A 43 0.64 -13.71 0.84
N ARG A 44 -0.70 -13.63 0.82
CA ARG A 44 -1.46 -13.16 -0.34
C ARG A 44 -1.31 -11.64 -0.56
N VAL A 45 -1.23 -10.83 0.49
CA VAL A 45 -0.94 -9.39 0.38
C VAL A 45 0.45 -9.17 -0.18
N GLU A 46 1.46 -9.86 0.34
CA GLU A 46 2.85 -9.71 -0.14
C GLU A 46 3.01 -10.20 -1.58
N THR A 47 2.31 -11.29 -1.93
CA THR A 47 2.22 -11.76 -3.32
C THR A 47 1.50 -10.74 -4.19
N PHE A 48 0.45 -10.09 -3.68
CA PHE A 48 -0.26 -9.04 -4.41
C PHE A 48 0.66 -7.87 -4.74
N PHE A 49 1.47 -7.39 -3.78
CA PHE A 49 2.46 -6.34 -4.04
C PHE A 49 3.50 -6.75 -5.10
N SER A 50 3.76 -8.04 -5.23
CA SER A 50 4.67 -8.58 -6.26
C SER A 50 4.03 -8.65 -7.65
N ILE A 51 2.71 -8.62 -7.78
CA ILE A 51 1.97 -8.71 -9.05
C ILE A 51 1.49 -7.30 -9.42
N GLN A 52 2.22 -6.66 -10.35
CA GLN A 52 1.85 -5.33 -10.87
C GLN A 52 0.42 -5.35 -11.46
N GLY A 53 -0.43 -4.41 -11.03
CA GLY A 53 -1.77 -4.24 -11.59
C GLY A 53 -2.79 -5.31 -11.20
N GLY A 54 -2.62 -5.98 -10.05
CA GLY A 54 -3.64 -6.84 -9.48
C GLY A 54 -4.94 -6.10 -9.13
N GLU A 55 -6.02 -6.84 -8.90
CA GLU A 55 -7.31 -6.26 -8.50
C GLU A 55 -7.26 -5.63 -7.10
N LEU A 56 -7.20 -4.29 -7.03
CA LEU A 56 -7.03 -3.54 -5.78
C LEU A 56 -8.12 -3.83 -4.74
N ALA A 57 -9.34 -4.17 -5.18
CA ALA A 57 -10.41 -4.57 -4.27
C ALA A 57 -10.04 -5.82 -3.46
N ILE A 58 -9.30 -6.77 -4.07
CA ILE A 58 -8.78 -7.94 -3.36
C ILE A 58 -7.71 -7.51 -2.36
N ALA A 59 -6.81 -6.59 -2.73
CA ALA A 59 -5.79 -6.08 -1.82
C ALA A 59 -6.38 -5.42 -0.58
N VAL A 60 -7.44 -4.60 -0.74
CA VAL A 60 -8.18 -3.99 0.37
C VAL A 60 -8.70 -5.05 1.33
N GLN A 61 -9.33 -6.11 0.81
CA GLN A 61 -9.87 -7.18 1.66
C GLN A 61 -8.77 -7.99 2.34
N LEU A 62 -7.70 -8.32 1.63
CA LEU A 62 -6.57 -9.07 2.20
C LEU A 62 -5.85 -8.26 3.29
N TRP A 63 -5.63 -6.97 3.05
CA TRP A 63 -5.06 -6.04 4.02
C TRP A 63 -5.94 -5.94 5.27
N LYS A 64 -7.24 -5.74 5.08
CA LYS A 64 -8.21 -5.69 6.17
C LYS A 64 -8.17 -6.98 7.02
N LEU A 65 -8.20 -8.14 6.38
CA LEU A 65 -8.11 -9.43 7.07
C LEU A 65 -6.79 -9.59 7.83
N MET A 66 -5.67 -9.11 7.29
CA MET A 66 -4.39 -9.11 7.98
C MET A 66 -4.45 -8.25 9.24
N VAL A 67 -4.88 -6.98 9.13
CA VAL A 67 -4.98 -6.04 10.25
C VAL A 67 -5.97 -6.50 11.32
N GLU A 68 -7.15 -6.98 10.93
CA GLU A 68 -8.18 -7.47 11.86
C GLU A 68 -7.76 -8.76 12.58
N SER A 69 -6.79 -9.51 12.03
CA SER A 69 -6.23 -10.72 12.66
C SER A 69 -5.12 -10.44 13.67
N VAL A 70 -4.77 -9.17 13.89
CA VAL A 70 -3.81 -8.74 14.92
C VAL A 70 -4.60 -8.34 16.18
N PRO A 71 -4.10 -8.61 17.41
CA PRO A 71 -4.73 -8.14 18.63
C PRO A 71 -4.95 -6.62 18.60
N ALA A 72 -6.08 -6.14 19.16
CA ALA A 72 -6.45 -4.72 19.10
C ALA A 72 -5.36 -3.76 19.63
N SER A 73 -4.58 -4.18 20.64
CA SER A 73 -3.45 -3.41 21.19
C SER A 73 -2.25 -3.28 20.25
N MET A 74 -2.24 -4.02 19.15
CA MET A 74 -1.18 -4.08 18.15
C MET A 74 -1.66 -3.69 16.75
N GLN A 75 -2.93 -3.30 16.60
CA GLN A 75 -3.44 -2.74 15.35
C GLN A 75 -2.71 -1.43 14.98
N PRO A 76 -2.71 -1.05 13.70
CA PRO A 76 -2.08 0.17 13.24
C PRO A 76 -2.57 1.40 14.02
N VAL A 77 -1.66 2.33 14.27
CA VAL A 77 -2.00 3.67 14.74
C VAL A 77 -1.86 4.70 13.62
N ALA A 78 -2.48 5.88 13.79
CA ALA A 78 -2.48 6.92 12.76
C ALA A 78 -1.08 7.34 12.27
N GLY A 79 -0.05 7.28 13.12
CA GLY A 79 1.33 7.60 12.71
C GLY A 79 1.97 6.55 11.79
N GLU A 80 1.63 5.27 12.01
CA GLU A 80 2.07 4.16 11.13
C GLU A 80 1.32 4.25 9.79
N ALA A 81 0.01 4.49 9.84
CA ALA A 81 -0.80 4.69 8.64
C ALA A 81 -0.32 5.86 7.78
N ALA A 82 0.02 7.00 8.39
CA ALA A 82 0.60 8.15 7.68
C ALA A 82 1.94 7.83 7.01
N THR A 83 2.71 6.89 7.56
CA THR A 83 3.97 6.43 6.97
C THR A 83 3.71 5.59 5.71
N TRP A 84 2.73 4.68 5.77
CA TRP A 84 2.34 3.88 4.60
C TRP A 84 1.67 4.73 3.51
N ASP A 85 0.90 5.74 3.90
CA ASP A 85 0.30 6.70 2.98
C ASP A 85 1.36 7.52 2.25
N ALA A 86 2.40 7.97 2.96
CA ALA A 86 3.55 8.62 2.33
C ALA A 86 4.29 7.68 1.36
N ILE A 87 4.50 6.41 1.74
CA ILE A 87 5.08 5.40 0.84
C ILE A 87 4.21 5.22 -0.41
N ALA A 88 2.88 5.14 -0.27
CA ALA A 88 1.97 5.03 -1.40
C ALA A 88 2.06 6.26 -2.33
N ALA A 89 2.06 7.47 -1.75
CA ALA A 89 2.15 8.71 -2.49
C ALA A 89 3.50 8.87 -3.22
N ASP A 90 4.62 8.56 -2.56
CA ASP A 90 5.97 8.66 -3.14
C ASP A 90 6.20 7.70 -4.32
N ASN A 91 5.36 6.66 -4.44
CA ASN A 91 5.43 5.65 -5.49
C ASN A 91 4.24 5.72 -6.48
N ASP A 92 3.52 6.85 -6.50
CA ASP A 92 2.39 7.11 -7.40
C ASP A 92 1.30 6.02 -7.35
N MET A 93 1.05 5.47 -6.16
CA MET A 93 0.13 4.35 -6.00
C MET A 93 -1.34 4.80 -6.04
N PRO A 94 -2.25 4.03 -6.66
CA PRO A 94 -3.69 4.32 -6.68
C PRO A 94 -4.40 3.93 -5.37
N ILE A 95 -3.69 4.00 -4.24
CA ILE A 95 -4.16 3.59 -2.91
C ILE A 95 -3.72 4.61 -1.87
N SER A 96 -4.40 4.62 -0.73
CA SER A 96 -4.08 5.40 0.46
C SER A 96 -4.36 4.58 1.72
N PHE A 97 -3.94 5.09 2.87
CA PHE A 97 -4.22 4.48 4.17
C PHE A 97 -4.98 5.45 5.07
N ASP A 98 -6.10 4.98 5.63
CA ASP A 98 -6.89 5.79 6.56
C ASP A 98 -6.23 5.90 7.95
N SER A 99 -6.80 6.69 8.86
CA SER A 99 -6.23 6.88 10.20
C SER A 99 -6.19 5.61 11.06
N SER A 100 -6.89 4.55 10.65
CA SER A 100 -6.90 3.23 11.29
C SER A 100 -5.92 2.27 10.62
N GLY A 101 -5.16 2.74 9.62
CA GLY A 101 -4.24 1.95 8.82
C GLY A 101 -4.94 0.96 7.90
N LEU A 102 -6.20 1.17 7.55
CA LEU A 102 -6.87 0.38 6.52
C LEU A 102 -6.57 0.93 5.13
N LEU A 103 -6.34 0.01 4.20
CA LEU A 103 -6.09 0.33 2.79
C LEU A 103 -7.38 0.81 2.12
N VAL A 104 -7.29 1.93 1.40
CA VAL A 104 -8.37 2.52 0.61
C VAL A 104 -7.87 2.68 -0.83
N VAL A 105 -8.74 2.47 -1.81
CA VAL A 105 -8.44 2.78 -3.21
C VAL A 105 -8.79 4.24 -3.45
N ASN A 106 -7.87 4.99 -4.03
CA ASN A 106 -8.16 6.35 -4.45
C ASN A 106 -9.04 6.25 -5.69
N ASP A 107 -10.31 6.67 -5.60
CA ASP A 107 -11.17 6.71 -6.78
C ASP A 107 -10.49 7.58 -7.85
N GLU A 108 -10.20 6.99 -9.01
CA GLU A 108 -9.76 7.73 -10.20
C GLU A 108 -10.88 8.72 -10.55
N ASN A 109 -10.61 10.01 -10.42
CA ASN A 109 -11.43 11.06 -11.04
C ASN A 109 -11.22 11.07 -12.55
#